data_AF-A0A0D8I995-F1
#
_entry.id   AF-A0A0D8I995-F1
#
_cell.length_a   1.000
_cell.length_b   1.000
_cell.length_c   1.000
_cell.angle_alpha   90.00
_cell.angle_beta   90.00
_cell.angle_gamma   90.00
#
_symmetry.space_group_name_H-M   'P 1'
#
loop_
_entity.id
_entity.type
_entity.pdbx_description
1 polymer ?
#
loop_
_entity_poly.entity_id
_entity_poly.type
_entity_poly.pdbx_seq_one_letter_code
_entity_poly.pdbx_strand_id
1 'polypeptide(L)'
;MDKYIEVMKQILPLLETIEEGFSHIQNQLTELRYEEALAMLQDVIEGIASIDGAMKPIYEELMENNISNLSLLLKESISKAIHKYKRGKEINLEIQVQNEIIPVFTDWKREIEKTLKPYVVS
;
A
#
# COMPACT_ATOMS: atom_id res chain seq x y z
N MET A 1 9.52 -22.71 3.12
CA MET A 1 10.14 -21.47 2.59
C MET A 1 10.35 -21.41 1.06
N ASP A 2 11.11 -22.32 0.42
CA ASP A 2 11.58 -22.18 -0.98
C ASP A 2 10.50 -21.87 -2.03
N LYS A 3 9.31 -22.47 -1.91
CA LYS A 3 8.19 -22.26 -2.84
C LYS A 3 7.64 -20.83 -2.87
N TYR A 4 7.99 -19.99 -1.90
CA TYR A 4 7.51 -18.61 -1.79
C TYR A 4 8.56 -17.57 -2.16
N ILE A 5 9.83 -17.96 -2.36
CA ILE A 5 10.93 -17.02 -2.65
C ILE A 5 10.64 -16.20 -3.91
N GLU A 6 10.10 -16.83 -4.96
CA GLU A 6 9.76 -16.12 -6.20
C GLU A 6 8.64 -15.10 -5.96
N VAL A 7 7.63 -15.44 -5.16
CA VAL A 7 6.55 -14.50 -4.80
C VAL A 7 7.13 -13.30 -4.04
N MET A 8 8.03 -13.54 -3.07
CA MET A 8 8.70 -12.46 -2.33
C MET A 8 9.52 -11.56 -3.24
N LYS A 9 10.23 -12.12 -4.23
CA LYS A 9 10.99 -11.36 -5.23
C LYS A 9 10.11 -10.46 -6.08
N GLN A 10 8.87 -10.85 -6.37
CA GLN A 10 7.91 -10.03 -7.12
C GLN A 10 7.23 -8.98 -6.25
N ILE A 11 7.04 -9.24 -4.95
CA ILE A 11 6.44 -8.28 -4.01
C ILE A 11 7.33 -7.04 -3.85
N LEU A 12 8.65 -7.20 -3.72
CA LEU A 12 9.55 -6.08 -3.43
C LEU A 12 9.52 -4.96 -4.51
N PRO A 13 9.65 -5.26 -5.81
CA PRO A 13 9.48 -4.24 -6.86
C PRO A 13 8.09 -3.63 -6.90
N LEU A 14 7.04 -4.42 -6.61
CA LEU A 14 5.67 -3.91 -6.61
C LEU A 14 5.43 -2.89 -5.50
N LEU A 15 6.10 -3.03 -4.34
CA LEU A 15 6.09 -2.00 -3.29
C LEU A 15 6.68 -0.67 -3.77
N GLU A 16 7.75 -0.71 -4.57
CA GLU A 16 8.34 0.50 -5.18
C GLU A 16 7.36 1.14 -6.17
N THR A 17 6.75 0.35 -7.05
CA THR A 17 5.74 0.84 -7.99
C THR A 17 4.55 1.48 -7.29
N ILE A 18 4.09 0.93 -6.17
CA ILE A 18 3.00 1.51 -5.38
C ILE A 18 3.43 2.85 -4.74
N GLU A 19 4.67 2.94 -4.24
CA GLU A 19 5.20 4.19 -3.68
C GLU A 19 5.31 5.30 -4.74
N GLU A 20 5.77 4.95 -5.95
CA GLU A 20 5.76 5.84 -7.10
C GLU A 20 4.33 6.27 -7.48
N GLY A 21 3.37 5.34 -7.42
CA GLY A 21 1.95 5.63 -7.61
C GLY A 21 1.41 6.66 -6.62
N PHE A 22 1.75 6.55 -5.33
CA PHE A 22 1.42 7.57 -4.34
C PHE A 22 2.07 8.93 -4.63
N SER A 23 3.32 8.94 -5.06
CA SER A 23 4.00 10.17 -5.47
C SER A 23 3.29 10.84 -6.66
N HIS A 24 2.81 10.05 -7.63
CA HIS A 24 2.06 10.55 -8.77
C HIS A 24 0.69 11.11 -8.36
N ILE A 25 -0.02 10.42 -7.46
CA ILE A 25 -1.29 10.88 -6.90
C ILE A 25 -1.11 12.25 -6.20
N GLN A 26 -0.05 12.41 -5.40
CA GLN A 26 0.24 13.70 -4.75
C GLN A 26 0.41 14.83 -5.76
N ASN A 27 1.16 14.60 -6.84
CA ASN A 27 1.35 15.59 -7.91
C ASN A 27 0.02 15.94 -8.60
N GLN A 28 -0.80 14.94 -8.93
CA GLN A 28 -2.11 15.16 -9.53
C GLN A 28 -3.05 15.97 -8.63
N LEU A 29 -3.04 15.72 -7.31
CA LEU A 29 -3.84 16.47 -6.34
C LEU A 29 -3.37 17.93 -6.21
N THR A 30 -2.06 18.19 -6.22
CA THR A 30 -1.50 19.56 -6.26
C THR A 30 -1.90 20.30 -7.55
N GLU A 31 -2.03 19.59 -8.66
CA GLU A 31 -2.49 20.13 -9.95
C GLU A 31 -4.03 20.18 -10.10
N LEU A 32 -4.79 19.90 -9.03
CA LEU A 32 -6.26 19.87 -9.01
C LEU A 32 -6.89 18.84 -9.97
N ARG A 33 -6.12 17.82 -10.37
CA ARG A 33 -6.55 16.69 -11.22
C ARG A 33 -7.13 15.56 -10.38
N TYR A 34 -8.28 15.82 -9.75
CA TYR A 34 -8.87 14.92 -8.76
C TYR A 34 -9.39 13.60 -9.35
N GLU A 35 -9.91 13.62 -10.57
CA GLU A 35 -10.44 12.41 -11.22
C GLU A 35 -9.31 11.44 -11.56
N GLU A 36 -8.21 11.97 -12.11
CA GLU A 36 -7.02 11.18 -12.43
C GLU A 36 -6.32 10.66 -11.17
N ALA A 37 -6.24 11.48 -10.12
CA ALA A 37 -5.75 11.07 -8.81
C ALA A 37 -6.60 9.95 -8.21
N LEU A 38 -7.92 10.01 -8.35
CA LEU A 38 -8.82 8.97 -7.86
C LEU A 38 -8.68 7.68 -8.65
N ALA A 39 -8.56 7.76 -9.98
CA ALA A 39 -8.33 6.59 -10.83
C ALA A 39 -7.00 5.91 -10.44
N MET A 40 -5.91 6.67 -10.30
CA MET A 40 -4.62 6.11 -9.90
C MET A 40 -4.64 5.56 -8.47
N LEU A 41 -5.40 6.19 -7.56
CA LEU A 41 -5.60 5.65 -6.22
C LEU A 41 -6.29 4.28 -6.24
N GLN A 42 -7.22 4.04 -7.16
CA GLN A 42 -7.84 2.72 -7.32
C GLN A 42 -6.80 1.68 -7.76
N ASP A 43 -5.97 1.99 -8.74
CA ASP A 43 -4.88 1.11 -9.19
C ASP A 43 -3.90 0.77 -8.04
N VAL A 44 -3.53 1.78 -7.25
CA VAL A 44 -2.69 1.61 -6.06
C VAL A 44 -3.35 0.70 -5.01
N ILE A 45 -4.65 0.87 -4.77
CA ILE A 45 -5.41 0.02 -3.82
C ILE A 45 -5.44 -1.44 -4.31
N GLU A 46 -5.62 -1.67 -5.60
CA GLU A 46 -5.56 -3.01 -6.19
C GLU A 46 -4.17 -3.64 -6.03
N GLY A 47 -3.10 -2.86 -6.24
CA GLY A 47 -1.72 -3.30 -5.97
C GLY A 47 -1.51 -3.72 -4.51
N ILE A 48 -1.97 -2.91 -3.56
CA ILE A 48 -1.90 -3.23 -2.12
C ILE A 48 -2.67 -4.51 -1.81
N ALA A 49 -3.89 -4.67 -2.34
CA ALA A 49 -4.71 -5.85 -2.13
C ALA A 49 -4.07 -7.12 -2.71
N SER A 50 -3.41 -7.00 -3.87
CA SER A 50 -2.67 -8.09 -4.51
C SER A 50 -1.50 -8.56 -3.62
N ILE A 51 -0.70 -7.63 -3.10
CA ILE A 51 0.40 -7.95 -2.17
C ILE A 51 -0.14 -8.60 -0.89
N ASP A 52 -1.16 -8.01 -0.24
CA ASP A 52 -1.73 -8.59 0.98
C ASP A 52 -2.29 -10.00 0.74
N GLY A 53 -2.91 -10.23 -0.43
CA GLY A 53 -3.35 -11.55 -0.86
C GLY A 53 -2.20 -12.56 -1.02
N ALA A 54 -1.11 -12.13 -1.67
CA ALA A 54 0.08 -12.94 -1.90
C ALA A 54 0.85 -13.25 -0.60
N MET A 55 0.78 -12.37 0.40
CA MET A 55 1.43 -12.53 1.71
C MET A 55 0.71 -13.54 2.62
N LYS A 56 -0.60 -13.72 2.49
CA LYS A 56 -1.40 -14.65 3.31
C LYS A 56 -0.81 -16.06 3.46
N PRO A 57 -0.46 -16.80 2.40
CA PRO A 57 0.10 -18.14 2.52
C PRO A 57 1.54 -18.16 3.07
N ILE A 58 2.18 -16.99 3.21
CA ILE A 58 3.57 -16.84 3.65
C ILE A 58 3.63 -16.57 5.17
N TYR A 59 2.59 -15.96 5.76
CA TYR A 59 2.61 -15.50 7.16
C TYR A 59 3.04 -16.55 8.18
N GLU A 60 2.64 -17.82 8.01
CA GLU A 60 2.99 -18.92 8.93
C GLU A 60 4.48 -19.28 8.91
N GLU A 61 5.20 -18.92 7.85
CA GLU A 61 6.63 -19.22 7.66
C GLU A 61 7.53 -18.04 8.07
N LEU A 62 6.95 -16.87 8.34
CA LEU A 62 7.68 -15.67 8.70
C LEU A 62 7.92 -15.62 10.20
N MET A 63 9.05 -15.02 10.59
CA MET A 63 9.25 -14.60 11.97
C MET A 63 8.17 -13.62 12.40
N GLU A 64 8.00 -13.43 13.71
CA GLU A 64 7.10 -12.44 14.29
C GLU A 64 7.29 -11.08 13.61
N ASN A 65 6.19 -10.52 13.10
CA ASN A 65 6.16 -9.28 12.32
C ASN A 65 4.81 -8.58 12.51
N ASN A 66 4.73 -7.33 12.06
CA ASN A 66 3.53 -6.50 12.21
C ASN A 66 2.74 -6.32 10.89
N ILE A 67 3.02 -7.12 9.85
CA ILE A 67 2.48 -6.93 8.50
C ILE A 67 0.95 -7.01 8.51
N SER A 68 0.37 -8.01 9.17
CA SER A 68 -1.10 -8.19 9.21
C SER A 68 -1.83 -7.02 9.88
N ASN A 69 -1.27 -6.48 10.97
CA ASN A 69 -1.86 -5.33 11.65
C ASN A 69 -1.75 -4.06 10.80
N LEU A 70 -0.59 -3.81 10.19
CA LEU A 70 -0.39 -2.68 9.28
C LEU A 70 -1.27 -2.79 8.03
N SER A 71 -1.51 -4.00 7.53
CA SER A 71 -2.44 -4.26 6.41
C SER A 71 -3.88 -3.90 6.78
N LEU A 72 -4.31 -4.20 8.02
CA LEU A 72 -5.63 -3.80 8.51
C LEU A 72 -5.74 -2.28 8.64
N LEU A 73 -4.74 -1.63 9.26
CA LEU A 73 -4.69 -0.18 9.39
C LEU A 73 -4.72 0.54 8.04
N LEU A 74 -4.00 0.01 7.04
CA LEU A 74 -3.97 0.55 5.69
C LEU A 74 -5.35 0.42 5.00
N LYS A 75 -6.02 -0.73 5.13
CA LYS A 75 -7.39 -0.92 4.62
C LYS A 75 -8.37 0.04 5.29
N GLU A 76 -8.23 0.28 6.59
CA GLU A 76 -9.08 1.22 7.32
C GLU A 76 -8.85 2.67 6.88
N SER A 77 -7.59 3.10 6.69
CA SER A 77 -7.28 4.46 6.23
C SER A 77 -7.81 4.72 4.81
N ILE A 78 -7.63 3.76 3.90
CA ILE A 78 -8.20 3.79 2.54
C ILE A 78 -9.74 3.86 2.59
N SER A 79 -10.37 3.00 3.40
CA SER A 79 -11.84 2.95 3.51
C SER A 79 -12.41 4.26 4.04
N LYS A 80 -11.76 4.85 5.07
CA LYS A 80 -12.11 6.17 5.60
C LYS A 80 -12.00 7.24 4.52
N ALA A 81 -10.96 7.19 3.70
CA ALA A 81 -10.74 8.18 2.68
C ALA A 81 -11.81 8.14 1.57
N ILE A 82 -12.08 6.96 1.02
CA ILE A 82 -13.13 6.74 0.02
C ILE A 82 -14.51 7.16 0.55
N HIS A 83 -14.82 6.83 1.80
CA HIS A 83 -16.11 7.19 2.39
C HIS A 83 -16.28 8.71 2.55
N LYS A 84 -15.22 9.43 2.92
CA LYS A 84 -15.23 10.90 3.01
C LYS A 84 -15.37 11.54 1.63
N TYR A 85 -14.64 11.04 0.62
CA TYR A 85 -14.73 11.52 -0.77
C TYR A 85 -16.15 11.39 -1.34
N LYS A 86 -16.76 10.19 -1.25
CA LYS A 86 -18.12 9.91 -1.75
C LYS A 86 -19.22 10.81 -1.16
N ARG A 87 -18.96 11.47 -0.03
CA ARG A 87 -19.89 12.43 0.60
C ARG A 87 -19.74 13.86 0.09
N GLY A 88 -19.08 14.06 -1.06
CA GLY A 88 -18.90 15.37 -1.69
C GLY A 88 -17.84 16.24 -1.01
N LYS A 89 -16.87 15.63 -0.31
CA LYS A 89 -15.79 16.33 0.40
C LYS A 89 -14.44 16.14 -0.30
N GLU A 90 -14.39 16.43 -1.60
CA GLU A 90 -13.21 16.28 -2.46
C GLU A 90 -11.97 17.01 -1.91
N ILE A 91 -12.17 18.19 -1.32
CA ILE A 91 -11.13 19.02 -0.66
C ILE A 91 -10.37 18.26 0.44
N ASN A 92 -10.92 17.16 0.98
CA ASN A 92 -10.23 16.37 2.00
C ASN A 92 -9.46 15.16 1.46
N LEU A 93 -9.52 14.84 0.15
CA LEU A 93 -8.84 13.66 -0.38
C LEU A 93 -7.32 13.80 -0.27
N GLU A 94 -6.78 14.97 -0.61
CA GLU A 94 -5.36 15.28 -0.45
C GLU A 94 -4.88 15.12 0.99
N ILE A 95 -5.59 15.74 1.93
CA ILE A 95 -5.26 15.65 3.36
C ILE A 95 -5.28 14.20 3.84
N GLN A 96 -6.23 13.39 3.39
CA GLN A 96 -6.31 11.97 3.77
C GLN A 96 -5.19 11.14 3.16
N VAL A 97 -4.91 11.33 1.88
CA VAL A 97 -3.82 10.61 1.22
C VAL A 97 -2.49 10.95 1.89
N GLN A 98 -2.20 12.23 2.10
CA GLN A 98 -0.93 12.69 2.68
C GLN A 98 -0.77 12.35 4.16
N ASN A 99 -1.82 12.51 4.98
CA ASN A 99 -1.70 12.41 6.44
C ASN A 99 -2.21 11.09 7.02
N GLU A 100 -3.01 10.32 6.27
CA GLU A 100 -3.57 9.05 6.76
C GLU A 100 -3.05 7.85 5.97
N ILE A 101 -3.10 7.88 4.63
CA ILE A 101 -2.79 6.69 3.81
C ILE A 101 -1.29 6.50 3.65
N ILE A 102 -0.58 7.51 3.12
CA ILE A 102 0.86 7.42 2.82
C ILE A 102 1.68 7.03 4.05
N PRO A 103 1.50 7.63 5.24
CA PRO A 103 2.29 7.25 6.41
C PRO A 103 2.10 5.77 6.80
N VAL A 104 0.86 5.27 6.75
CA VAL A 104 0.55 3.87 7.07
C VAL A 104 1.11 2.93 6.00
N PHE A 105 1.02 3.30 4.72
CA PHE A 105 1.65 2.56 3.63
C PHE A 105 3.17 2.49 3.80
N THR A 106 3.84 3.59 4.15
CA THR A 106 5.28 3.63 4.35
C THR A 106 5.72 2.70 5.48
N ASP A 107 4.97 2.65 6.58
CA ASP A 107 5.24 1.72 7.68
C ASP A 107 5.00 0.26 7.26
N TRP A 108 3.93 0.00 6.50
CA TRP A 108 3.62 -1.31 5.95
C TRP A 108 4.69 -1.81 4.97
N LYS A 109 5.11 -0.97 4.01
CA LYS A 109 6.22 -1.23 3.06
C LYS A 109 7.49 -1.59 3.82
N ARG A 110 7.87 -0.76 4.80
CA ARG A 110 9.09 -0.98 5.60
C ARG A 110 9.07 -2.31 6.33
N GLU A 111 7.93 -2.68 6.93
CA GLU A 111 7.81 -3.94 7.65
C GLU A 111 7.86 -5.15 6.70
N ILE A 112 7.23 -5.07 5.53
CA ILE A 112 7.34 -6.12 4.50
C ILE A 112 8.79 -6.25 4.05
N GLU A 113 9.46 -5.17 3.69
CA GLU A 113 10.85 -5.21 3.24
C GLU A 113 11.79 -5.80 4.30
N LYS A 114 11.68 -5.32 5.54
CA LYS A 114 12.46 -5.83 6.68
C LYS A 114 12.24 -7.33 6.86
N THR A 115 11.02 -7.80 6.65
CA THR A 115 10.66 -9.20 6.83
C THR A 115 11.09 -10.07 5.64
N LEU A 116 10.93 -9.61 4.40
CA LEU A 116 11.16 -10.41 3.20
C LEU A 116 12.61 -10.39 2.71
N LYS A 117 13.32 -9.26 2.82
CA LYS A 117 14.70 -9.12 2.31
C LYS A 117 15.64 -10.24 2.79
N PRO A 118 15.65 -10.68 4.07
CA PRO A 118 16.52 -11.77 4.51
C PRO A 118 16.38 -13.08 3.73
N TYR A 119 15.19 -13.36 3.18
CA TYR A 119 14.91 -14.58 2.42
C TYR A 119 15.23 -14.45 0.92
N VAL A 120 15.41 -13.24 0.41
CA VAL A 120 15.57 -12.95 -1.02
C VAL A 120 17.01 -12.62 -1.40
N VAL A 121 17.80 -12.06 -0.48
CA VAL A 121 19.20 -11.64 -0.71
C VAL A 121 20.22 -12.72 -0.28
N SER A 122 19.78 -13.98 -0.07
CA SER A 122 20.66 -15.13 0.20
C SER A 122 21.05 -15.88 -1.08
#